data_AF-B4R2Y6-F1
#
_entry.id   AF-B4R2Y6-F1
#
_cell.length_a   1.000
_cell.length_b   1.000
_cell.length_c   1.000
_cell.angle_alpha   90.00
_cell.angle_beta   90.00
_cell.angle_gamma   90.00
#
_symmetry.space_group_name_H-M   'P 1'
#
loop_
_entity.id
_entity.type
_entity.pdbx_description
1 polymer ?
#
loop_
_entity_poly.entity_id
_entity_poly.type
_entity_poly.pdbx_seq_one_letter_code
_entity_poly.pdbx_strand_id
1 'polypeptide(L)'
;LCGAVEACLSHGLRRRALGLFKTSSTTALIQKIAKICPEADYVSRRLLELELAQESHAVSGKRSSSSSDSIIKPKLLSKGSGSSNSVTTINTVTNGAGAGPGGGGGASAPLGKYLWIRLALHEKRLAKIIEHLVSNANSYYDREALVADPDYGSILSSLLVGPCALEFTRAKTADHYWSDPCADELSELLEQFGLNLHRIEKDVQRCDRNYWYFANENLDKLRNVISTYVWEHLDVGYMQGMCDLVAPLLVIFDDESLSYSCFCKLMERMIENFPSGGAMDMHFANMRSLIQILDSEMYDLMDSNGDYTHFYFCYRWFLLDFKRELVYDDVFATWEVIWAAKHIASGHFVLFLALALLETYRDIILSNSMDFTDVIKFFNEMAERHNAQSVLQLARSLVLQLQMIIENK
;
A
#
# COMPACT_ATOMS: atom_id res chain seq x y z
N LEU A 1 -7.18 -13.16 3.32
CA LEU A 1 -8.17 -12.06 3.08
C LEU A 1 -9.62 -12.51 3.26
N CYS A 2 -10.11 -13.54 2.56
CA CYS A 2 -11.51 -13.93 2.67
C CYS A 2 -11.90 -14.39 4.10
N GLY A 3 -11.00 -15.11 4.79
CA GLY A 3 -11.23 -15.51 6.18
C GLY A 3 -11.23 -14.33 7.16
N ALA A 4 -10.40 -13.32 6.91
CA ALA A 4 -10.39 -12.07 7.66
C ALA A 4 -11.74 -11.34 7.57
N VAL A 5 -12.23 -11.17 6.33
CA VAL A 5 -13.55 -10.56 6.09
C VAL A 5 -14.67 -11.39 6.74
N GLU A 6 -14.62 -12.72 6.65
CA GLU A 6 -15.59 -13.59 7.32
C GLU A 6 -15.60 -13.36 8.84
N ALA A 7 -14.42 -13.27 9.46
CA ALA A 7 -14.30 -13.06 10.90
C ALA A 7 -14.88 -11.70 11.32
N CYS A 8 -14.54 -10.62 10.60
CA CYS A 8 -15.09 -9.29 10.85
C CYS A 8 -16.63 -9.28 10.70
N LEU A 9 -17.15 -9.90 9.65
CA LEU A 9 -18.59 -9.95 9.37
C LEU A 9 -19.36 -10.87 10.32
N SER A 10 -18.69 -11.83 10.95
CA SER A 10 -19.29 -12.73 11.94
C SER A 10 -19.28 -12.13 13.35
N HIS A 11 -18.32 -11.25 13.64
CA HIS A 11 -18.14 -10.64 14.95
C HIS A 11 -19.37 -9.81 15.36
N GLY A 12 -20.03 -10.19 16.44
CA GLY A 12 -21.23 -9.50 16.94
C GLY A 12 -22.45 -9.60 16.01
N LEU A 13 -22.47 -10.55 15.06
CA LEU A 13 -23.63 -10.75 14.19
C LEU A 13 -24.80 -11.37 14.97
N ARG A 14 -25.94 -10.68 14.98
CA ARG A 14 -27.11 -11.12 15.76
C ARG A 14 -27.74 -12.36 15.15
N ARG A 15 -27.84 -13.44 15.94
CA ARG A 15 -28.57 -14.67 15.54
C ARG A 15 -30.02 -14.38 15.11
N ARG A 16 -30.70 -13.45 15.79
CA ARG A 16 -32.07 -13.02 15.47
C ARG A 16 -32.18 -12.21 14.18
N ALA A 17 -31.08 -11.58 13.73
CA ALA A 17 -31.07 -10.87 12.46
C ALA A 17 -31.14 -11.84 11.27
N LEU A 18 -30.84 -13.13 11.44
CA LEU A 18 -30.80 -14.07 10.32
C LEU A 18 -32.11 -14.84 10.10
N GLY A 19 -33.17 -14.65 10.89
CA GLY A 19 -34.47 -15.32 10.65
C GLY A 19 -34.42 -16.87 10.77
N LEU A 20 -35.24 -17.58 9.98
CA LEU A 20 -35.41 -19.05 9.99
C LEU A 20 -34.17 -19.86 9.52
N PHE A 21 -33.06 -19.19 9.20
CA PHE A 21 -31.84 -19.84 8.76
C PHE A 21 -31.12 -20.45 9.98
N LYS A 22 -30.94 -21.77 9.97
CA LYS A 22 -30.38 -22.55 11.10
C LYS A 22 -28.87 -22.38 11.31
N THR A 23 -28.20 -21.53 10.53
CA THR A 23 -26.75 -21.35 10.58
C THR A 23 -26.39 -19.89 10.85
N SER A 24 -25.48 -19.64 11.79
CA SER A 24 -24.92 -18.31 12.10
C SER A 24 -23.87 -17.88 11.07
N SER A 25 -24.12 -18.15 9.78
CA SER A 25 -23.15 -17.91 8.71
C SER A 25 -23.43 -16.57 8.04
N THR A 26 -22.38 -15.84 7.71
CA THR A 26 -22.40 -14.63 6.86
C THR A 26 -23.05 -14.89 5.49
N THR A 27 -23.06 -16.15 5.02
CA THR A 27 -23.78 -16.55 3.81
C THR A 27 -25.29 -16.27 3.93
N ALA A 28 -25.89 -16.53 5.10
CA ALA A 28 -27.29 -16.22 5.35
C ALA A 28 -27.54 -14.70 5.46
N LEU A 29 -26.54 -13.96 5.97
CA LEU A 29 -26.58 -12.49 5.99
C LEU A 29 -26.67 -11.94 4.56
N ILE A 30 -25.86 -12.47 3.62
CA ILE A 30 -25.87 -12.06 2.21
C ILE A 30 -27.24 -12.30 1.56
N GLN A 31 -27.82 -13.48 1.77
CA GLN A 31 -29.16 -13.80 1.25
C GLN A 31 -30.24 -12.85 1.83
N LYS A 32 -30.07 -12.38 3.06
CA LYS A 32 -30.98 -11.41 3.67
C LYS A 32 -30.82 -10.02 3.07
N ILE A 33 -29.60 -9.53 2.92
CA ILE A 33 -29.35 -8.18 2.40
C ILE A 33 -29.51 -8.08 0.88
N ALA A 34 -29.47 -9.20 0.15
CA ALA A 34 -29.78 -9.25 -1.29
C ALA A 34 -31.12 -8.57 -1.66
N LYS A 35 -32.08 -8.53 -0.74
CA LYS A 35 -33.37 -7.85 -0.97
C LYS A 35 -33.28 -6.32 -1.06
N ILE A 36 -32.21 -5.73 -0.53
CA ILE A 36 -32.06 -4.28 -0.35
C ILE A 36 -30.71 -3.75 -0.86
N CYS A 37 -29.76 -4.63 -1.18
CA CYS A 37 -28.43 -4.32 -1.70
C CYS A 37 -28.24 -5.01 -3.07
N PRO A 38 -28.23 -4.26 -4.19
CA PRO A 38 -28.09 -4.83 -5.54
C PRO A 38 -26.81 -5.64 -5.74
N GLU A 39 -25.73 -5.21 -5.08
CA GLU A 39 -24.43 -5.86 -5.12
C GLU A 39 -24.48 -7.25 -4.46
N ALA A 40 -25.17 -7.34 -3.32
CA ALA A 40 -25.38 -8.61 -2.62
C ALA A 40 -26.36 -9.53 -3.37
N ASP A 41 -27.38 -8.98 -4.06
CA ASP A 41 -28.29 -9.76 -4.91
C ASP A 41 -27.54 -10.46 -6.05
N TYR A 42 -26.68 -9.71 -6.74
CA TYR A 42 -25.86 -10.26 -7.82
C TYR A 42 -24.99 -11.43 -7.30
N VAL A 43 -24.27 -11.23 -6.19
CA VAL A 43 -23.43 -12.28 -5.59
C VAL A 43 -24.27 -13.47 -5.13
N SER A 44 -25.45 -13.23 -4.54
CA SER A 44 -26.35 -14.30 -4.09
C SER A 44 -26.89 -15.15 -5.25
N ARG A 45 -27.23 -14.54 -6.40
CA ARG A 45 -27.68 -15.27 -7.59
C ARG A 45 -26.56 -16.13 -8.18
N ARG A 46 -25.36 -15.55 -8.32
CA ARG A 46 -24.17 -16.28 -8.79
C ARG A 46 -23.79 -17.44 -7.87
N LEU A 47 -23.93 -17.27 -6.55
CA LEU A 47 -23.71 -18.34 -5.58
C LEU A 47 -24.66 -19.51 -5.82
N LEU A 48 -25.95 -19.23 -6.03
CA LEU A 48 -26.96 -20.25 -6.32
C LEU A 48 -26.69 -20.97 -7.66
N GLU A 49 -26.27 -20.24 -8.70
CA GLU A 49 -25.88 -20.82 -9.98
C GLU A 49 -24.73 -21.83 -9.83
N LEU A 50 -23.72 -21.48 -9.01
CA LEU A 50 -22.56 -22.35 -8.76
C LEU A 50 -22.94 -23.59 -7.93
N GLU A 51 -23.82 -23.45 -6.95
CA GLU A 51 -24.36 -24.56 -6.16
C GLU A 51 -25.15 -25.54 -7.05
N LEU A 52 -26.04 -25.02 -7.91
CA LEU A 52 -26.83 -25.83 -8.86
C LEU A 52 -25.97 -26.51 -9.92
N ALA A 53 -24.95 -25.82 -10.44
CA ALA A 53 -24.01 -26.41 -11.40
C ALA A 53 -23.27 -27.61 -10.78
N GLN A 54 -22.88 -27.54 -9.51
CA GLN A 54 -22.23 -28.66 -8.83
C GLN A 54 -23.19 -29.83 -8.55
N GLU A 55 -24.45 -29.58 -8.19
CA GLU A 55 -25.44 -30.65 -8.06
C GLU A 55 -25.64 -31.39 -9.40
N SER A 56 -25.64 -30.66 -10.52
CA SER A 56 -25.74 -31.26 -11.85
C SER A 56 -24.53 -32.14 -12.22
N HIS A 57 -23.32 -31.72 -11.84
CA HIS A 57 -22.08 -32.49 -12.03
C HIS A 57 -22.00 -33.71 -11.09
N ALA A 58 -22.47 -33.60 -9.84
CA ALA A 58 -22.52 -34.71 -8.89
C ALA A 58 -23.56 -35.78 -9.28
N VAL A 59 -24.66 -35.38 -9.92
CA VAL A 59 -25.68 -36.30 -10.46
C VAL A 59 -25.21 -36.96 -11.76
N SER A 60 -24.51 -36.22 -12.64
CA SER A 60 -23.91 -36.79 -13.86
C SER A 60 -22.77 -37.77 -13.57
N GLY A 61 -21.97 -37.54 -12.51
CA GLY A 61 -20.89 -38.43 -12.10
C GLY A 61 -21.34 -39.76 -11.47
N LYS A 62 -22.63 -39.92 -11.17
CA LYS A 62 -23.21 -41.17 -10.62
C LYS A 62 -23.97 -42.01 -11.65
N ARG A 63 -24.03 -41.62 -12.93
CA ARG A 63 -24.70 -42.38 -14.00
C ARG A 63 -23.77 -42.65 -15.18
N SER A 64 -22.74 -43.47 -14.94
CA SER A 64 -22.02 -44.14 -16.03
C SER A 64 -21.26 -45.37 -15.53
N SER A 65 -21.99 -46.43 -15.19
CA SER A 65 -21.53 -47.83 -15.32
C SER A 65 -22.67 -48.83 -15.06
N SER A 66 -23.50 -49.11 -16.06
CA SER A 66 -23.85 -50.48 -16.45
C SER A 66 -24.74 -50.46 -17.70
N SER A 67 -24.27 -51.11 -18.75
CA SER A 67 -25.07 -51.52 -19.90
C SER A 67 -25.67 -52.89 -19.61
N SER A 68 -26.98 -53.06 -19.82
CA SER A 68 -27.61 -54.13 -20.64
C SER A 68 -29.10 -54.32 -20.29
N ASP A 69 -29.93 -54.10 -21.30
CA ASP A 69 -31.23 -54.69 -21.67
C ASP A 69 -32.27 -55.14 -20.62
N SER A 70 -33.48 -54.57 -20.70
CA SER A 70 -34.67 -55.27 -21.23
C SER A 70 -35.96 -54.42 -21.19
N ILE A 71 -36.86 -54.78 -22.11
CA ILE A 71 -38.11 -54.14 -22.55
C ILE A 71 -39.24 -54.29 -21.51
N ILE A 72 -40.12 -53.29 -21.35
CA ILE A 72 -41.62 -53.34 -21.38
C ILE A 72 -42.24 -51.97 -20.96
N LYS A 73 -43.38 -51.67 -21.58
CA LYS A 73 -44.14 -50.41 -21.74
C LYS A 73 -45.12 -50.11 -20.55
N PRO A 74 -45.98 -49.07 -20.59
CA PRO A 74 -46.07 -47.98 -19.59
C PRO A 74 -47.31 -48.06 -18.66
N LYS A 75 -47.40 -47.19 -17.61
CA LYS A 75 -48.69 -46.85 -16.95
C LYS A 75 -48.71 -45.50 -16.22
N LEU A 76 -49.91 -44.90 -16.28
CA LEU A 76 -50.39 -43.59 -15.82
C LEU A 76 -50.64 -43.46 -14.30
N LEU A 77 -50.84 -42.19 -13.89
CA LEU A 77 -51.77 -41.63 -12.86
C LEU A 77 -51.30 -41.37 -11.41
N SER A 78 -51.17 -40.06 -11.13
CA SER A 78 -51.92 -39.25 -10.14
C SER A 78 -51.44 -39.06 -8.69
N LYS A 79 -51.65 -37.79 -8.26
CA LYS A 79 -51.72 -37.20 -6.90
C LYS A 79 -50.36 -37.06 -6.21
N GLY A 80 -49.91 -35.89 -5.76
CA GLY A 80 -50.61 -34.68 -5.34
C GLY A 80 -50.10 -34.35 -3.94
N SER A 81 -49.42 -33.20 -3.76
CA SER A 81 -49.32 -32.40 -2.52
C SER A 81 -48.10 -31.49 -2.64
N GLY A 82 -48.32 -30.19 -2.59
CA GLY A 82 -47.26 -29.21 -2.43
C GLY A 82 -46.58 -29.39 -1.08
N SER A 83 -45.25 -29.33 -1.08
CA SER A 83 -44.46 -29.04 0.11
C SER A 83 -43.19 -28.33 -0.33
N SER A 84 -43.07 -27.09 0.11
CA SER A 84 -41.90 -26.23 0.06
C SER A 84 -40.65 -26.94 0.59
N ASN A 85 -39.65 -27.12 -0.27
CA ASN A 85 -38.34 -27.65 0.13
C ASN A 85 -37.46 -26.50 0.65
N SER A 86 -37.35 -26.42 1.96
CA SER A 86 -36.26 -25.74 2.67
C SER A 86 -34.97 -26.55 2.48
N VAL A 87 -33.96 -25.97 1.82
CA VAL A 87 -32.64 -26.58 1.68
C VAL A 87 -31.84 -26.33 2.96
N THR A 88 -31.39 -27.40 3.60
CA THR A 88 -30.53 -27.39 4.78
C THR A 88 -29.09 -27.57 4.29
N THR A 89 -28.25 -26.54 4.37
CA THR A 89 -26.81 -26.68 4.07
C THR A 89 -26.08 -27.25 5.29
N ILE A 90 -25.44 -28.39 5.05
CA ILE A 90 -24.62 -29.15 6.00
C ILE A 90 -23.23 -28.50 6.05
N ASN A 91 -22.87 -27.94 7.21
CA ASN A 91 -21.47 -27.65 7.56
C ASN A 91 -21.17 -28.34 8.90
N THR A 92 -20.92 -29.65 8.85
CA THR A 92 -20.32 -30.38 9.96
C THR A 92 -18.81 -30.11 10.01
N VAL A 93 -18.37 -29.60 11.16
CA VAL A 93 -16.97 -29.50 11.57
C VAL A 93 -16.43 -30.90 11.81
N THR A 94 -15.33 -31.29 11.16
CA THR A 94 -14.53 -32.46 11.56
C THR A 94 -13.08 -32.03 11.78
N ASN A 95 -12.67 -32.01 13.05
CA ASN A 95 -11.28 -32.08 13.49
C ASN A 95 -10.79 -33.52 13.30
N GLY A 96 -9.58 -33.71 12.75
CA GLY A 96 -8.92 -35.02 12.67
C GLY A 96 -7.49 -34.89 12.14
N ALA A 97 -6.54 -35.31 12.98
CA ALA A 97 -5.10 -35.23 12.76
C ALA A 97 -4.56 -36.34 11.83
N GLY A 98 -3.45 -36.03 11.15
CA GLY A 98 -2.36 -36.94 10.73
C GLY A 98 -2.65 -38.13 9.82
N ALA A 99 -2.19 -38.07 8.56
CA ALA A 99 -1.69 -39.23 7.80
C ALA A 99 -0.85 -38.76 6.58
N GLY A 100 0.26 -39.45 6.31
CA GLY A 100 1.29 -39.10 5.30
C GLY A 100 0.90 -39.30 3.83
N PRO A 101 1.86 -39.13 2.89
CA PRO A 101 1.56 -38.95 1.48
C PRO A 101 1.50 -40.29 0.74
N GLY A 102 0.40 -40.52 0.03
CA GLY A 102 0.33 -41.61 -0.96
C GLY A 102 -1.10 -41.99 -1.33
N GLY A 103 -1.51 -41.68 -2.56
CA GLY A 103 -2.73 -42.26 -3.17
C GLY A 103 -3.53 -41.26 -3.98
N GLY A 104 -3.31 -41.22 -5.30
CA GLY A 104 -4.12 -40.48 -6.25
C GLY A 104 -5.55 -41.02 -6.34
N GLY A 105 -6.52 -40.14 -6.17
CA GLY A 105 -7.94 -40.37 -6.42
C GLY A 105 -8.64 -39.02 -6.47
N GLY A 106 -9.22 -38.69 -7.62
CA GLY A 106 -9.91 -37.40 -7.85
C GLY A 106 -11.08 -37.21 -6.90
N ALA A 107 -10.83 -36.57 -5.77
CA ALA A 107 -11.86 -36.05 -4.89
C ALA A 107 -12.34 -34.71 -5.44
N SER A 108 -13.66 -34.58 -5.65
CA SER A 108 -14.30 -33.30 -5.93
C SER A 108 -13.88 -32.29 -4.85
N ALA A 109 -13.20 -31.21 -5.25
CA ALA A 109 -12.76 -30.17 -4.32
C ALA A 109 -13.97 -29.68 -3.51
N PRO A 110 -13.90 -29.65 -2.17
CA PRO A 110 -14.98 -29.09 -1.36
C PRO A 110 -15.21 -27.63 -1.78
N LEU A 111 -16.48 -27.19 -1.81
CA LEU A 111 -16.85 -25.78 -1.98
C LEU A 111 -15.94 -24.94 -1.08
N GLY A 112 -15.11 -24.10 -1.69
CA GLY A 112 -14.05 -23.41 -0.98
C GLY A 112 -14.59 -22.61 0.20
N LYS A 113 -13.89 -22.63 1.33
CA LYS A 113 -14.20 -21.77 2.47
C LYS A 113 -14.39 -20.32 1.99
N TYR A 114 -15.43 -19.65 2.49
CA TYR A 114 -15.74 -18.24 2.20
C TYR A 114 -16.15 -17.97 0.75
N LEU A 115 -16.84 -18.92 0.10
CA LEU A 115 -17.19 -18.86 -1.32
C LEU A 115 -17.84 -17.55 -1.76
N TRP A 116 -18.83 -17.05 -1.01
CA TRP A 116 -19.51 -15.81 -1.38
C TRP A 116 -18.57 -14.58 -1.30
N ILE A 117 -17.64 -14.56 -0.34
CA ILE A 117 -16.65 -13.48 -0.18
C ILE A 117 -15.66 -13.50 -1.34
N ARG A 118 -15.17 -14.69 -1.71
CA ARG A 118 -14.29 -14.87 -2.88
C ARG A 118 -14.97 -14.39 -4.16
N LEU A 119 -16.24 -14.73 -4.33
CA LEU A 119 -17.04 -14.31 -5.47
C LEU A 119 -17.27 -12.80 -5.48
N ALA A 120 -17.60 -12.21 -4.34
CA ALA A 120 -17.78 -10.76 -4.21
C ALA A 120 -16.48 -9.98 -4.48
N LEU A 121 -15.33 -10.52 -4.08
CA LEU A 121 -14.00 -9.95 -4.39
C LEU A 121 -13.71 -10.02 -5.89
N HIS A 122 -13.88 -11.20 -6.49
CA HIS A 122 -13.63 -11.41 -7.92
C HIS A 122 -14.50 -10.49 -8.78
N GLU A 123 -15.76 -10.30 -8.40
CA GLU A 123 -16.71 -9.45 -9.12
C GLU A 123 -16.57 -7.96 -8.79
N LYS A 124 -15.60 -7.59 -7.93
CA LYS A 124 -15.33 -6.22 -7.46
C LYS A 124 -16.52 -5.56 -6.75
N ARG A 125 -17.30 -6.36 -6.01
CA ARG A 125 -18.53 -5.94 -5.32
C ARG A 125 -18.42 -5.95 -3.79
N LEU A 126 -17.39 -6.58 -3.23
CA LEU A 126 -17.28 -6.79 -1.78
C LEU A 126 -17.25 -5.47 -0.99
N ALA A 127 -16.48 -4.46 -1.44
CA ALA A 127 -16.40 -3.16 -0.76
C ALA A 127 -17.78 -2.50 -0.58
N LYS A 128 -18.58 -2.44 -1.65
CA LYS A 128 -19.94 -1.88 -1.61
C LYS A 128 -20.90 -2.67 -0.73
N ILE A 129 -20.74 -4.00 -0.69
CA ILE A 129 -21.55 -4.86 0.19
C ILE A 129 -21.24 -4.54 1.65
N ILE A 130 -19.96 -4.33 1.99
CA ILE A 130 -19.52 -4.02 3.35
C ILE A 130 -19.89 -2.59 3.75
N GLU A 131 -19.74 -1.62 2.86
CA GLU A 131 -20.23 -0.25 3.06
C GLU A 131 -21.72 -0.23 3.41
N HIS A 132 -22.54 -1.02 2.71
CA HIS A 132 -23.95 -1.18 3.01
C HIS A 132 -24.19 -1.78 4.40
N LEU A 133 -23.41 -2.79 4.79
CA LEU A 133 -23.51 -3.44 6.10
C LEU A 133 -23.11 -2.49 7.23
N VAL A 134 -22.05 -1.71 7.07
CA VAL A 134 -21.61 -0.68 8.03
C VAL A 134 -22.69 0.39 8.18
N SER A 135 -23.21 0.91 7.06
CA SER A 135 -24.28 1.93 7.05
C SER A 135 -25.58 1.44 7.71
N ASN A 136 -25.82 0.12 7.72
CA ASN A 136 -27.02 -0.49 8.28
C ASN A 136 -26.73 -1.39 9.49
N ALA A 137 -25.58 -1.20 10.15
CA ALA A 137 -25.07 -2.18 11.11
C ALA A 137 -26.04 -2.44 12.27
N ASN A 138 -26.76 -1.43 12.74
CA ASN A 138 -27.77 -1.53 13.80
C ASN A 138 -28.87 -2.59 13.55
N SER A 139 -29.13 -2.92 12.27
CA SER A 139 -30.14 -3.90 11.85
C SER A 139 -29.65 -5.35 11.94
N TYR A 140 -28.33 -5.57 11.95
CA TYR A 140 -27.72 -6.90 11.81
C TYR A 140 -26.76 -7.24 12.95
N TYR A 141 -26.12 -6.25 13.54
CA TYR A 141 -25.01 -6.39 14.46
C TYR A 141 -25.33 -5.85 15.86
N ASP A 142 -24.69 -6.43 16.87
CA ASP A 142 -24.64 -5.88 18.21
C ASP A 142 -23.80 -4.60 18.26
N ARG A 143 -24.03 -3.76 19.28
CA ARG A 143 -23.38 -2.43 19.37
C ARG A 143 -21.86 -2.51 19.51
N GLU A 144 -21.34 -3.62 20.03
CA GLU A 144 -19.91 -3.88 20.20
C GLU A 144 -19.30 -4.59 18.98
N ALA A 145 -20.06 -4.80 17.91
CA ALA A 145 -19.54 -5.41 16.71
C ALA A 145 -18.59 -4.46 15.97
N LEU A 146 -17.49 -4.99 15.43
CA LEU A 146 -16.54 -4.23 14.62
C LEU A 146 -17.21 -3.51 13.43
N VAL A 147 -18.20 -4.15 12.79
CA VAL A 147 -18.98 -3.56 11.69
C VAL A 147 -19.91 -2.43 12.15
N ALA A 148 -20.33 -2.45 13.42
CA ALA A 148 -21.20 -1.43 14.02
C ALA A 148 -20.45 -0.26 14.63
N ASP A 149 -19.14 -0.40 14.82
CA ASP A 149 -18.28 0.66 15.31
C ASP A 149 -18.13 1.75 14.23
N PRO A 150 -18.35 3.03 14.57
CA PRO A 150 -18.31 4.12 13.59
C PRO A 150 -16.91 4.30 12.97
N ASP A 151 -15.84 4.04 13.73
CA ASP A 151 -14.47 4.23 13.28
C ASP A 151 -13.99 2.94 12.59
N TYR A 152 -14.04 1.79 13.28
CA TYR A 152 -13.54 0.53 12.73
C TYR A 152 -14.37 -0.01 11.56
N GLY A 153 -15.69 0.21 11.56
CA GLY A 153 -16.55 -0.19 10.44
C GLY A 153 -16.22 0.58 9.16
N SER A 154 -15.98 1.89 9.28
CA SER A 154 -15.60 2.73 8.14
C SER A 154 -14.21 2.36 7.58
N ILE A 155 -13.26 2.04 8.47
CA ILE A 155 -11.93 1.54 8.11
C ILE A 155 -12.03 0.20 7.38
N LEU A 156 -12.83 -0.75 7.87
CA LEU A 156 -13.05 -2.05 7.22
C LEU A 156 -13.56 -1.89 5.78
N SER A 157 -14.49 -0.96 5.54
CA SER A 157 -15.00 -0.65 4.21
C SER A 157 -13.91 -0.06 3.30
N SER A 158 -13.17 0.91 3.81
CA SER A 158 -12.11 1.61 3.08
C SER A 158 -10.95 0.70 2.69
N LEU A 159 -10.53 -0.19 3.60
CA LEU A 159 -9.45 -1.15 3.37
C LEU A 159 -9.76 -2.16 2.25
N LEU A 160 -11.04 -2.40 1.95
CA LEU A 160 -11.45 -3.36 0.93
C LEU A 160 -11.58 -2.75 -0.46
N VAL A 161 -11.49 -1.42 -0.60
CA VAL A 161 -11.48 -0.73 -1.89
C VAL A 161 -10.28 -1.17 -2.73
N GLY A 162 -9.07 -1.18 -2.13
CA GLY A 162 -7.83 -1.60 -2.80
C GLY A 162 -7.88 -3.05 -3.29
N PRO A 163 -8.12 -4.05 -2.41
CA PRO A 163 -8.27 -5.45 -2.80
C PRO A 163 -9.38 -5.71 -3.82
N CYS A 164 -10.47 -4.93 -3.82
CA CYS A 164 -11.53 -5.05 -4.83
C CYS A 164 -11.13 -4.42 -6.19
N ALA A 165 -10.16 -3.50 -6.23
CA ALA A 165 -9.72 -2.87 -7.47
C ALA A 165 -8.82 -3.79 -8.31
N LEU A 166 -8.10 -4.72 -7.65
CA LEU A 166 -7.15 -5.63 -8.27
C LEU A 166 -7.80 -6.57 -9.31
N GLU A 167 -7.13 -6.78 -10.44
CA GLU A 167 -7.46 -7.85 -11.38
C GLU A 167 -6.75 -9.16 -10.97
N PHE A 168 -7.50 -10.07 -10.35
CA PHE A 168 -6.99 -11.37 -9.89
C PHE A 168 -6.63 -12.35 -11.04
N THR A 169 -6.75 -11.92 -12.30
CA THR A 169 -6.50 -12.72 -13.52
C THR A 169 -5.03 -12.98 -13.84
N ARG A 170 -4.08 -12.51 -13.02
CA ARG A 170 -2.64 -12.82 -13.17
C ARG A 170 -2.02 -13.36 -11.88
N ALA A 171 -2.54 -14.47 -11.38
CA ALA A 171 -1.79 -15.29 -10.43
C ALA A 171 -0.71 -16.10 -11.18
N LYS A 172 0.55 -15.70 -11.03
CA LYS A 172 1.69 -16.61 -11.26
C LYS A 172 1.66 -17.67 -10.16
N THR A 173 1.38 -18.91 -10.54
CA THR A 173 1.42 -20.05 -9.62
C THR A 173 2.85 -20.59 -9.48
N ALA A 174 3.25 -20.89 -8.25
CA ALA A 174 3.82 -22.19 -7.86
C ALA A 174 3.89 -22.24 -6.32
N ASP A 175 2.87 -22.89 -5.76
CA ASP A 175 2.89 -23.72 -4.55
C ASP A 175 3.60 -23.19 -3.29
N HIS A 176 2.76 -22.87 -2.29
CA HIS A 176 3.03 -22.42 -0.91
C HIS A 176 3.11 -20.90 -0.68
N TYR A 177 1.98 -20.21 -0.47
CA TYR A 177 1.96 -18.98 0.38
C TYR A 177 0.54 -18.49 0.82
N TRP A 178 -0.43 -19.37 1.09
CA TRP A 178 -1.78 -18.92 1.49
C TRP A 178 -2.35 -19.66 2.70
N SER A 179 -1.62 -19.65 3.81
CA SER A 179 -2.27 -19.72 5.12
C SER A 179 -2.97 -18.38 5.32
N ASP A 180 -4.29 -18.33 5.44
CA ASP A 180 -4.95 -17.11 5.94
C ASP A 180 -4.33 -16.80 7.32
N PRO A 181 -3.86 -15.57 7.58
CA PRO A 181 -3.31 -15.21 8.88
C PRO A 181 -4.37 -15.46 9.96
N CYS A 182 -3.93 -15.85 11.15
CA CYS A 182 -4.83 -15.97 12.29
C CYS A 182 -5.52 -14.62 12.56
N ALA A 183 -6.67 -14.62 13.25
CA ALA A 183 -7.36 -13.38 13.61
C ALA A 183 -6.45 -12.41 14.38
N ASP A 184 -5.58 -12.94 15.23
CA ASP A 184 -4.62 -12.17 16.01
C ASP A 184 -3.55 -11.53 15.11
N GLU A 185 -2.96 -12.29 14.18
CA GLU A 185 -1.96 -11.80 13.22
C GLU A 185 -2.56 -10.73 12.28
N LEU A 186 -3.81 -10.92 11.85
CA LEU A 186 -4.50 -9.91 11.05
C LEU A 186 -4.77 -8.64 11.87
N SER A 187 -5.19 -8.78 13.13
CA SER A 187 -5.43 -7.64 14.01
C SER A 187 -4.16 -6.81 14.19
N GLU A 188 -3.03 -7.48 14.37
CA GLU A 188 -1.71 -6.85 14.48
C GLU A 188 -1.32 -6.13 13.18
N LEU A 189 -1.52 -6.75 12.01
CA LEU A 189 -1.27 -6.12 10.71
C LEU A 189 -2.15 -4.88 10.48
N LEU A 190 -3.43 -4.95 10.85
CA LEU A 190 -4.36 -3.83 10.72
C LEU A 190 -4.03 -2.70 11.68
N GLU A 191 -3.61 -3.00 12.91
CA GLU A 191 -3.16 -2.02 13.88
C GLU A 191 -1.87 -1.32 13.39
N GLN A 192 -0.89 -2.09 12.92
CA GLN A 192 0.35 -1.57 12.37
C GLN A 192 0.09 -0.68 11.14
N PHE A 193 -0.78 -1.12 10.22
CA PHE A 193 -1.14 -0.30 9.07
C PHE A 193 -1.93 0.95 9.48
N GLY A 194 -2.87 0.84 10.42
CA GLY A 194 -3.66 1.96 10.92
C GLY A 194 -2.80 3.06 11.54
N LEU A 195 -1.76 2.69 12.31
CA LEU A 195 -0.78 3.64 12.86
C LEU A 195 -0.03 4.38 11.75
N ASN A 196 0.32 3.70 10.67
CA ASN A 196 0.97 4.33 9.53
C ASN A 196 0.01 5.21 8.74
N LEU A 197 -1.22 4.75 8.51
CA LEU A 197 -2.25 5.49 7.78
C LEU A 197 -2.53 6.84 8.43
N HIS A 198 -2.63 6.89 9.76
CA HIS A 198 -2.78 8.15 10.49
C HIS A 198 -1.64 9.14 10.22
N ARG A 199 -0.40 8.67 10.14
CA ARG A 199 0.78 9.50 9.82
C ARG A 199 0.76 9.96 8.36
N ILE A 200 0.36 9.07 7.44
CA ILE A 200 0.19 9.38 6.02
C ILE A 200 -0.84 10.51 5.86
N GLU A 201 -2.02 10.39 6.46
CA GLU A 201 -3.09 11.39 6.36
C GLU A 201 -2.62 12.76 6.86
N LYS A 202 -1.92 12.80 7.99
CA LYS A 202 -1.37 14.04 8.55
C LYS A 202 -0.41 14.74 7.60
N ASP A 203 0.45 13.99 6.91
CA ASP A 203 1.42 14.54 5.97
C ASP A 203 0.79 14.91 4.61
N VAL A 204 -0.12 14.08 4.10
CA VAL A 204 -0.87 14.35 2.86
C VAL A 204 -1.65 15.66 2.97
N GLN A 205 -2.35 15.90 4.08
CA GLN A 205 -3.16 17.12 4.27
C GLN A 205 -2.36 18.43 4.15
N ARG A 206 -1.05 18.39 4.45
CA ARG A 206 -0.16 19.56 4.41
C ARG A 206 0.81 19.55 3.22
N CYS A 207 0.85 18.48 2.44
CA CYS A 207 1.80 18.33 1.34
C CYS A 207 1.48 19.34 0.22
N ASP A 208 2.44 20.22 -0.05
CA ASP A 208 2.51 21.14 -1.19
C ASP A 208 1.20 21.84 -1.57
N ARG A 209 0.40 22.23 -0.57
CA ARG A 209 -0.93 22.85 -0.75
C ARG A 209 -0.93 24.16 -1.53
N ASN A 210 0.22 24.81 -1.64
CA ASN A 210 0.42 26.02 -2.44
C ASN A 210 0.65 25.72 -3.93
N TYR A 211 0.88 24.46 -4.29
CA TYR A 211 1.07 24.03 -5.67
C TYR A 211 -0.28 23.63 -6.28
N TRP A 212 -0.54 24.07 -7.52
CA TRP A 212 -1.86 23.97 -8.17
C TRP A 212 -2.40 22.53 -8.21
N TYR A 213 -1.51 21.55 -8.38
CA TYR A 213 -1.88 20.13 -8.50
C TYR A 213 -2.49 19.58 -7.20
N PHE A 214 -2.03 20.04 -6.02
CA PHE A 214 -2.49 19.57 -4.71
C PHE A 214 -3.48 20.50 -4.02
N ALA A 215 -3.95 21.55 -4.69
CA ALA A 215 -4.92 22.49 -4.13
C ALA A 215 -6.30 21.84 -3.87
N ASN A 216 -6.72 20.91 -4.74
CA ASN A 216 -8.07 20.33 -4.74
C ASN A 216 -8.07 18.80 -4.62
N GLU A 217 -8.06 18.08 -5.75
CA GLU A 217 -8.55 16.69 -5.86
C GLU A 217 -7.45 15.62 -5.80
N ASN A 218 -6.17 15.98 -5.97
CA ASN A 218 -5.10 14.98 -6.14
C ASN A 218 -4.45 14.51 -4.82
N LEU A 219 -4.90 15.00 -3.66
CA LEU A 219 -4.41 14.50 -2.37
C LEU A 219 -4.80 13.04 -2.14
N ASP A 220 -5.95 12.60 -2.66
CA ASP A 220 -6.34 11.19 -2.58
C ASP A 220 -5.39 10.30 -3.38
N LYS A 221 -4.93 10.76 -4.57
CA LYS A 221 -3.92 10.05 -5.35
C LYS A 221 -2.61 9.89 -4.57
N LEU A 222 -2.18 10.97 -3.90
CA LEU A 222 -0.99 10.97 -3.04
C LEU A 222 -1.13 9.98 -1.88
N ARG A 223 -2.28 10.01 -1.18
CA ARG A 223 -2.59 9.07 -0.10
C ARG A 223 -2.53 7.63 -0.63
N ASN A 224 -3.21 7.33 -1.73
CA ASN A 224 -3.32 5.98 -2.26
C ASN A 224 -1.94 5.40 -2.61
N VAL A 225 -1.08 6.15 -3.32
CA VAL A 225 0.28 5.68 -3.68
C VAL A 225 1.12 5.35 -2.45
N ILE A 226 1.10 6.23 -1.43
CA ILE A 226 1.88 6.01 -0.19
C ILE A 226 1.29 4.83 0.60
N SER A 227 -0.03 4.77 0.74
CA SER A 227 -0.71 3.67 1.44
C SER A 227 -0.43 2.32 0.79
N THR A 228 -0.41 2.24 -0.55
CA THR A 228 -0.06 1.01 -1.27
C THR A 228 1.38 0.60 -1.00
N TYR A 229 2.34 1.54 -1.04
CA TYR A 229 3.75 1.24 -0.74
C TYR A 229 3.94 0.72 0.69
N VAL A 230 3.34 1.42 1.66
CA VAL A 230 3.44 1.06 3.07
C VAL A 230 2.78 -0.28 3.37
N TRP A 231 1.67 -0.61 2.70
CA TRP A 231 1.03 -1.91 2.84
C TRP A 231 1.93 -3.06 2.36
N GLU A 232 2.68 -2.86 1.27
CA GLU A 232 3.63 -3.86 0.77
C GLU A 232 4.94 -3.94 1.59
N HIS A 233 5.25 -2.91 2.38
CA HIS A 233 6.48 -2.77 3.16
C HIS A 233 6.19 -2.39 4.62
N LEU A 234 5.31 -3.13 5.30
CA LEU A 234 4.87 -2.83 6.67
C LEU A 234 6.01 -2.86 7.70
N ASP A 235 7.03 -3.68 7.45
CA ASP A 235 8.27 -3.76 8.24
C ASP A 235 9.05 -2.44 8.24
N VAL A 236 8.99 -1.70 7.13
CA VAL A 236 9.53 -0.34 7.01
C VAL A 236 8.53 0.70 7.52
N GLY A 237 7.26 0.57 7.10
CA GLY A 237 6.20 1.51 7.42
C GLY A 237 6.32 2.86 6.69
N TYR A 238 5.52 3.83 7.14
CA TYR A 238 5.57 5.20 6.68
C TYR A 238 6.63 6.00 7.43
N MET A 239 7.50 6.68 6.69
CA MET A 239 8.49 7.60 7.23
C MET A 239 8.23 9.03 6.73
N GLN A 240 8.29 9.99 7.65
CA GLN A 240 8.05 11.40 7.32
C GLN A 240 9.02 11.85 6.23
N GLY A 241 8.46 12.44 5.16
CA GLY A 241 9.21 12.82 3.95
C GLY A 241 8.88 11.97 2.73
N MET A 242 8.32 10.77 2.90
CA MET A 242 7.87 9.95 1.75
C MET A 242 6.83 10.66 0.88
N CYS A 243 5.92 11.43 1.47
CA CYS A 243 4.95 12.24 0.70
C CYS A 243 5.64 13.22 -0.27
N ASP A 244 6.77 13.77 0.14
CA ASP A 244 7.52 14.75 -0.66
C ASP A 244 8.29 14.11 -1.80
N LEU A 245 8.62 12.82 -1.66
CA LEU A 245 9.20 12.03 -2.73
C LEU A 245 8.14 11.58 -3.75
N VAL A 246 6.93 11.25 -3.31
CA VAL A 246 5.83 10.86 -4.21
C VAL A 246 5.27 12.06 -4.98
N ALA A 247 5.17 13.23 -4.34
CA ALA A 247 4.51 14.39 -4.91
C ALA A 247 5.04 14.81 -6.31
N PRO A 248 6.35 14.94 -6.56
CA PRO A 248 6.92 15.18 -7.90
C PRO A 248 6.52 14.13 -8.94
N LEU A 249 6.52 12.85 -8.55
CA LEU A 249 6.17 11.75 -9.47
C LEU A 249 4.70 11.85 -9.88
N LEU A 250 3.80 12.18 -8.96
CA LEU A 250 2.39 12.40 -9.28
C LEU A 250 2.17 13.63 -10.15
N VAL A 251 2.89 14.73 -9.90
CA VAL A 251 2.78 15.94 -10.71
C VAL A 251 3.21 15.69 -12.16
N ILE A 252 4.25 14.87 -12.39
CA ILE A 252 4.70 14.51 -13.74
C ILE A 252 3.75 13.53 -14.42
N PHE A 253 3.38 12.44 -13.73
CA PHE A 253 2.70 11.32 -14.38
C PHE A 253 1.18 11.42 -14.36
N ASP A 254 0.59 12.08 -13.36
CA ASP A 254 -0.86 12.14 -13.10
C ASP A 254 -1.55 10.75 -13.03
N ASP A 255 -0.78 9.68 -12.82
CA ASP A 255 -1.21 8.28 -12.82
C ASP A 255 -0.68 7.55 -11.58
N GLU A 256 -1.59 7.03 -10.75
CA GLU A 256 -1.24 6.39 -9.47
C GLU A 256 -0.36 5.15 -9.65
N SER A 257 -0.63 4.32 -10.67
CA SER A 257 0.09 3.06 -10.88
C SER A 257 1.53 3.31 -11.36
N LEU A 258 1.71 4.28 -12.26
CA LEU A 258 3.01 4.68 -12.76
C LEU A 258 3.81 5.38 -11.67
N SER A 259 3.20 6.33 -10.96
CA SER A 259 3.83 7.00 -9.81
C SER A 259 4.23 5.99 -8.73
N TYR A 260 3.38 5.00 -8.43
CA TYR A 260 3.71 3.91 -7.51
C TYR A 260 4.95 3.11 -7.99
N SER A 261 4.95 2.67 -9.24
CA SER A 261 6.05 1.88 -9.80
C SER A 261 7.37 2.64 -9.76
N CYS A 262 7.35 3.94 -10.10
CA CYS A 262 8.51 4.82 -10.00
C CYS A 262 8.92 5.07 -8.55
N PHE A 263 7.95 5.23 -7.65
CA PHE A 263 8.20 5.45 -6.22
C PHE A 263 8.90 4.25 -5.57
N CYS A 264 8.50 3.01 -5.89
CA CYS A 264 9.22 1.83 -5.42
C CYS A 264 10.70 1.87 -5.80
N LYS A 265 11.02 2.25 -7.05
CA LYS A 265 12.41 2.41 -7.52
C LYS A 265 13.13 3.59 -6.89
N LEU A 266 12.42 4.68 -6.61
CA LEU A 266 12.99 5.80 -5.86
C LEU A 266 13.33 5.38 -4.43
N MET A 267 12.46 4.63 -3.76
CA MET A 267 12.69 4.15 -2.40
C MET A 267 13.82 3.13 -2.31
N GLU A 268 14.01 2.25 -3.28
CA GLU A 268 15.21 1.37 -3.35
C GLU A 268 16.53 2.17 -3.26
N ARG A 269 16.54 3.43 -3.74
CA ARG A 269 17.70 4.33 -3.63
C ARG A 269 17.69 5.15 -2.34
N MET A 270 16.53 5.64 -1.91
CA MET A 270 16.41 6.62 -0.84
C MET A 270 16.27 6.01 0.55
N ILE A 271 15.92 4.72 0.65
CA ILE A 271 15.57 4.07 1.93
C ILE A 271 16.69 4.19 2.97
N GLU A 272 17.95 4.11 2.54
CA GLU A 272 19.10 4.19 3.43
C GLU A 272 19.30 5.58 4.06
N ASN A 273 18.71 6.63 3.46
CA ASN A 273 18.78 8.00 3.97
C ASN A 273 17.78 8.26 5.10
N PHE A 274 16.76 7.41 5.24
CA PHE A 274 15.81 7.51 6.33
C PHE A 274 16.42 7.00 7.65
N PRO A 275 15.84 7.34 8.83
CA PRO A 275 16.44 7.03 10.13
C PRO A 275 16.83 5.57 10.38
N SER A 276 16.26 4.61 9.65
CA SER A 276 16.57 3.18 9.74
C SER A 276 17.81 2.72 8.95
N GLY A 277 18.34 3.54 8.04
CA GLY A 277 19.31 3.12 7.03
C GLY A 277 20.76 3.58 7.23
N GLY A 278 21.02 4.56 8.09
CA GLY A 278 22.39 4.95 8.46
C GLY A 278 23.25 5.62 7.36
N ALA A 279 22.75 5.83 6.13
CA ALA A 279 23.52 6.52 5.09
C ALA A 279 23.76 8.01 5.39
N MET A 280 22.92 8.61 6.23
CA MET A 280 23.03 10.03 6.58
C MET A 280 24.36 10.38 7.26
N ASP A 281 24.82 9.53 8.19
CA ASP A 281 26.11 9.74 8.88
C ASP A 281 27.27 9.70 7.88
N MET A 282 27.19 8.80 6.90
CA MET A 282 28.16 8.71 5.80
C MET A 282 28.12 9.95 4.91
N HIS A 283 26.94 10.47 4.59
CA HIS A 283 26.81 11.73 3.85
C HIS A 283 27.45 12.90 4.59
N PHE A 284 27.23 13.03 5.90
CA PHE A 284 27.85 14.09 6.70
C PHE A 284 29.36 13.97 6.81
N ALA A 285 29.87 12.75 7.03
CA ALA A 285 31.30 12.50 7.03
C ALA A 285 31.94 12.88 5.68
N ASN A 286 31.34 12.47 4.57
CA ASN A 286 31.83 12.78 3.24
C ASN A 286 31.71 14.26 2.89
N MET A 287 30.64 14.94 3.29
CA MET A 287 30.50 16.40 3.14
C MET A 287 31.62 17.14 3.86
N ARG A 288 31.91 16.75 5.11
CA ARG A 288 33.01 17.32 5.89
C ARG A 288 34.34 17.21 5.14
N SER A 289 34.68 16.01 4.68
CA SER A 289 35.91 15.78 3.92
C SER A 289 35.93 16.55 2.59
N LEU A 290 34.79 16.63 1.90
CA LEU A 290 34.69 17.33 0.62
C LEU A 290 34.93 18.83 0.78
N ILE A 291 34.31 19.47 1.78
CA ILE A 291 34.53 20.88 2.09
C ILE A 291 35.98 21.10 2.52
N GLN A 292 36.53 20.24 3.39
CA GLN A 292 37.93 20.36 3.81
C GLN A 292 38.93 20.34 2.63
N ILE A 293 38.63 19.56 1.58
CA ILE A 293 39.49 19.44 0.40
C ILE A 293 39.29 20.60 -0.57
N LEU A 294 38.04 21.02 -0.81
CA LEU A 294 37.70 21.97 -1.86
C LEU A 294 37.61 23.42 -1.39
N ASP A 295 37.31 23.65 -0.10
CA ASP A 295 37.16 24.96 0.51
C ASP A 295 37.55 24.95 2.01
N SER A 296 38.87 25.07 2.25
CA SER A 296 39.43 25.04 3.61
C SER A 296 39.00 26.22 4.49
N GLU A 297 38.73 27.39 3.90
CA GLU A 297 38.30 28.56 4.67
C GLU A 297 36.87 28.40 5.20
N MET A 298 35.98 27.86 4.37
CA MET A 298 34.63 27.51 4.82
C MET A 298 34.64 26.37 5.84
N TYR A 299 35.53 25.39 5.67
CA TYR A 299 35.78 24.36 6.68
C TYR A 299 36.19 24.98 8.02
N ASP A 300 37.18 25.87 8.02
CA ASP A 300 37.71 26.51 9.23
C ASP A 300 36.63 27.33 9.95
N LEU A 301 35.79 28.07 9.20
CA LEU A 301 34.65 28.78 9.79
C LEU A 301 33.69 27.80 10.49
N MET A 302 33.33 26.70 9.83
CA MET A 302 32.42 25.70 10.42
C MET A 302 33.01 25.04 11.66
N ASP A 303 34.30 24.68 11.62
CA ASP A 303 35.01 24.04 12.74
C ASP A 303 35.19 24.98 13.94
N SER A 304 35.36 26.28 13.68
CA SER A 304 35.53 27.30 14.74
C SER A 304 34.30 27.50 15.64
N ASN A 305 33.11 27.06 15.20
CA ASN A 305 31.81 27.41 15.80
C ASN A 305 31.08 26.27 16.56
N GLY A 306 31.68 25.09 16.81
CA GLY A 306 30.97 24.00 17.52
C GLY A 306 31.56 22.58 17.41
N ASP A 307 30.79 21.55 17.80
CA ASP A 307 31.17 20.13 17.73
C ASP A 307 30.56 19.38 16.52
N TYR A 308 30.82 18.07 16.41
CA TYR A 308 30.39 17.07 15.41
C TYR A 308 28.99 17.20 14.73
N THR A 309 28.09 18.08 15.20
CA THR A 309 26.76 18.44 14.64
C THR A 309 26.76 19.36 13.39
N HIS A 310 27.92 19.79 12.87
CA HIS A 310 28.03 20.83 11.83
C HIS A 310 27.27 20.65 10.50
N PHE A 311 26.82 19.45 10.13
CA PHE A 311 26.18 19.20 8.82
C PHE A 311 24.70 18.86 8.88
N TYR A 312 24.05 18.96 10.05
CA TYR A 312 22.61 18.70 10.13
C TYR A 312 21.76 19.68 9.30
N PHE A 313 22.30 20.84 8.89
CA PHE A 313 21.61 21.76 7.99
C PHE A 313 21.29 21.13 6.62
N CYS A 314 22.11 20.18 6.15
CA CYS A 314 21.87 19.46 4.89
C CYS A 314 21.10 18.14 5.07
N TYR A 315 20.64 17.81 6.29
CA TYR A 315 19.85 16.60 6.55
C TYR A 315 18.63 16.52 5.62
N ARG A 316 17.84 17.60 5.55
CA ARG A 316 16.64 17.69 4.71
C ARG A 316 16.98 17.57 3.21
N TRP A 317 18.15 18.08 2.81
CA TRP A 317 18.59 18.04 1.42
C TRP A 317 18.82 16.62 0.95
N PHE A 318 19.53 15.80 1.74
CA PHE A 318 19.78 14.39 1.40
C PHE A 318 18.58 13.49 1.61
N LEU A 319 17.75 13.77 2.62
CA LEU A 319 16.54 13.00 2.88
C LEU A 319 15.55 13.08 1.71
N LEU A 320 15.44 14.27 1.09
CA LEU A 320 14.39 14.58 0.11
C LEU A 320 14.92 14.91 -1.28
N ASP A 321 16.20 14.64 -1.56
CA ASP A 321 16.89 15.07 -2.79
C ASP A 321 16.55 16.52 -3.16
N PHE A 322 16.72 17.42 -2.20
CA PHE A 322 16.54 18.88 -2.35
C PHE A 322 15.12 19.32 -2.70
N LYS A 323 14.11 18.45 -2.64
CA LYS A 323 12.70 18.78 -2.96
C LYS A 323 12.16 20.01 -2.23
N ARG A 324 12.65 20.26 -1.01
CA ARG A 324 12.23 21.39 -0.16
C ARG A 324 13.01 22.67 -0.40
N GLU A 325 14.07 22.61 -1.19
CA GLU A 325 14.90 23.77 -1.52
C GLU A 325 14.54 24.33 -2.90
N LEU A 326 13.85 23.57 -3.74
CA LEU A 326 13.64 23.88 -5.15
C LEU A 326 12.17 23.91 -5.52
N VAL A 327 11.82 24.79 -6.46
CA VAL A 327 10.50 24.78 -7.12
C VAL A 327 10.37 23.54 -8.02
N TYR A 328 9.15 23.12 -8.33
CA TYR A 328 8.88 21.85 -9.04
C TYR A 328 9.68 21.67 -10.35
N ASP A 329 9.72 22.69 -11.21
CA ASP A 329 10.48 22.60 -12.47
C ASP A 329 11.97 22.32 -12.22
N ASP A 330 12.54 22.95 -11.20
CA ASP A 330 13.93 22.76 -10.80
C ASP A 330 14.16 21.42 -10.10
N VAL A 331 13.18 20.92 -9.34
CA VAL A 331 13.22 19.57 -8.74
C VAL A 331 13.33 18.52 -9.84
N PHE A 332 12.52 18.62 -10.89
CA PHE A 332 12.55 17.67 -12.00
C PHE A 332 13.91 17.65 -12.68
N ALA A 333 14.43 18.83 -13.08
CA ALA A 333 15.73 18.94 -13.71
C ALA A 333 16.86 18.44 -12.79
N THR A 334 16.79 18.75 -11.49
CA THR A 334 17.78 18.33 -10.50
C THR A 334 17.79 16.81 -10.32
N TRP A 335 16.61 16.18 -10.22
CA TRP A 335 16.48 14.73 -10.07
C TRP A 335 16.99 13.99 -11.30
N GLU A 336 16.65 14.44 -12.51
CA GLU A 336 17.19 13.90 -13.75
C GLU A 336 18.73 13.92 -13.76
N VAL A 337 19.33 15.03 -13.32
CA VAL A 337 20.80 15.15 -13.24
C VAL A 337 21.38 14.22 -12.18
N ILE A 338 20.78 14.14 -10.98
CA ILE A 338 21.24 13.22 -9.92
C ILE A 338 21.22 11.77 -10.41
N TRP A 339 20.14 11.35 -11.07
CA TRP A 339 19.99 9.98 -11.56
C TRP A 339 20.94 9.67 -12.71
N ALA A 340 21.10 10.60 -13.65
CA ALA A 340 22.05 10.44 -14.75
C ALA A 340 23.51 10.43 -14.25
N ALA A 341 23.86 11.31 -13.30
CA ALA A 341 25.22 11.46 -12.79
C ALA A 341 25.77 10.17 -12.18
N LYS A 342 24.92 9.33 -11.59
CA LYS A 342 25.30 8.00 -11.09
C LYS A 342 26.00 7.13 -12.13
N HIS A 343 25.67 7.31 -13.41
CA HIS A 343 26.18 6.49 -14.51
C HIS A 343 27.34 7.12 -15.29
N ILE A 344 27.49 8.45 -15.21
CA ILE A 344 28.43 9.19 -16.07
C ILE A 344 29.51 9.97 -15.32
N ALA A 345 29.29 10.26 -14.03
CA ALA A 345 30.17 11.16 -13.26
C ALA A 345 30.47 10.63 -11.85
N SER A 346 29.45 10.48 -11.01
CA SER A 346 29.62 10.03 -9.61
C SER A 346 28.31 9.49 -9.04
N GLY A 347 28.40 8.35 -8.34
CA GLY A 347 27.30 7.80 -7.54
C GLY A 347 26.92 8.66 -6.33
N HIS A 348 27.76 9.63 -5.96
CA HIS A 348 27.57 10.54 -4.83
C HIS A 348 27.38 11.99 -5.27
N PHE A 349 26.80 12.21 -6.45
CA PHE A 349 26.59 13.56 -7.01
C PHE A 349 25.85 14.52 -6.07
N VAL A 350 24.94 13.99 -5.22
CA VAL A 350 24.20 14.77 -4.20
C VAL A 350 25.12 15.54 -3.24
N LEU A 351 26.33 15.04 -2.95
CA LEU A 351 27.30 15.73 -2.10
C LEU A 351 27.83 17.00 -2.79
N PHE A 352 28.12 16.91 -4.09
CA PHE A 352 28.59 18.05 -4.87
C PHE A 352 27.47 19.07 -5.09
N LEU A 353 26.22 18.61 -5.15
CA LEU A 353 25.07 19.51 -5.20
C LEU A 353 24.90 20.28 -3.88
N ALA A 354 25.02 19.60 -2.74
CA ALA A 354 25.02 20.25 -1.42
C ALA A 354 26.17 21.26 -1.28
N LEU A 355 27.38 20.89 -1.71
CA LEU A 355 28.53 21.79 -1.70
C LEU A 355 28.30 22.99 -2.63
N ALA A 356 27.82 22.78 -3.84
CA ALA A 356 27.52 23.88 -4.77
C ALA A 356 26.50 24.87 -4.19
N LEU A 357 25.49 24.35 -3.47
CA LEU A 357 24.48 25.20 -2.82
C LEU A 357 25.11 26.04 -1.70
N LEU A 358 26.05 25.47 -0.94
CA LEU A 358 26.82 26.17 0.07
C LEU A 358 27.74 27.24 -0.55
N GLU A 359 28.52 26.85 -1.56
CA GLU A 359 29.47 27.70 -2.31
C GLU A 359 28.79 28.90 -2.98
N THR A 360 27.56 28.72 -3.46
CA THR A 360 26.76 29.79 -4.09
C THR A 360 26.57 30.99 -3.15
N TYR A 361 26.54 30.74 -1.84
CA TYR A 361 26.36 31.78 -0.81
C TYR A 361 27.58 31.94 0.10
N ARG A 362 28.72 31.36 -0.29
CA ARG A 362 29.98 31.35 0.48
C ARG A 362 30.36 32.73 0.99
N ASP A 363 30.41 33.73 0.11
CA ASP A 363 30.84 35.08 0.46
C ASP A 363 29.92 35.72 1.52
N ILE A 364 28.61 35.44 1.46
CA ILE A 364 27.64 35.93 2.44
C ILE A 364 27.87 35.24 3.79
N ILE A 365 28.08 33.92 3.79
CA ILE A 365 28.29 33.14 5.00
C ILE A 365 29.59 33.57 5.71
N LEU A 366 30.70 33.67 4.96
CA LEU A 366 32.00 34.06 5.50
C LEU A 366 32.00 35.52 6.00
N SER A 367 31.49 36.46 5.20
CA SER A 367 31.49 37.89 5.54
C SER A 367 30.66 38.22 6.78
N ASN A 368 29.61 37.45 7.06
CA ASN A 368 28.80 37.60 8.26
C ASN A 368 29.26 36.67 9.40
N SER A 369 30.28 35.83 9.15
CA SER A 369 30.75 34.81 10.09
C SER A 369 29.60 33.98 10.67
N MET A 370 28.68 33.55 9.79
CA MET A 370 27.46 32.86 10.19
C MET A 370 27.80 31.57 10.93
N ASP A 371 27.18 31.39 12.09
CA ASP A 371 27.26 30.13 12.81
C ASP A 371 26.33 29.07 12.18
N PHE A 372 26.35 27.86 12.73
CA PHE A 372 25.51 26.76 12.23
C PHE A 372 23.99 27.08 12.27
N THR A 373 23.53 27.79 13.30
CA THR A 373 22.13 28.17 13.45
C THR A 373 21.73 29.20 12.40
N ASP A 374 22.61 30.16 12.15
CA ASP A 374 22.45 31.18 11.11
C ASP A 374 22.38 30.55 9.72
N VAL A 375 23.27 29.59 9.43
CA VAL A 375 23.27 28.84 8.15
C VAL A 375 21.95 28.08 7.95
N ILE A 376 21.45 27.37 8.98
CA ILE A 376 20.14 26.71 8.89
C ILE A 376 19.03 27.72 8.59
N LYS A 377 19.00 28.83 9.33
CA LYS A 377 17.97 29.86 9.17
C LYS A 377 18.03 30.47 7.77
N PHE A 378 19.23 30.80 7.31
CA PHE A 378 19.47 31.35 5.98
C PHE A 378 18.94 30.43 4.88
N PHE A 379 19.31 29.15 4.88
CA PHE A 379 18.84 28.22 3.86
C PHE A 379 17.34 27.94 3.94
N ASN A 380 16.75 27.90 5.14
CA ASN A 380 15.31 27.82 5.28
C ASN A 380 14.57 29.02 4.69
N GLU A 381 15.12 30.24 4.81
CA GLU A 381 14.55 31.46 4.20
C GLU A 381 14.79 31.53 2.68
N MET A 382 15.81 30.84 2.19
CA MET A 382 16.18 30.76 0.78
C MET A 382 15.53 29.60 0.01
N ALA A 383 14.82 28.71 0.71
CA ALA A 383 14.06 27.63 0.10
C ALA A 383 13.19 28.16 -1.06
N GLU A 384 13.25 27.45 -2.19
CA GLU A 384 12.57 27.78 -3.46
C GLU A 384 13.05 29.07 -4.15
N ARG A 385 14.16 29.68 -3.70
CA ARG A 385 14.73 30.91 -4.28
C ARG A 385 16.12 30.72 -4.90
N HIS A 386 16.65 29.51 -4.89
CA HIS A 386 17.95 29.21 -5.47
C HIS A 386 17.89 29.21 -7.00
N ASN A 387 18.96 29.67 -7.65
CA ASN A 387 19.13 29.47 -9.09
C ASN A 387 19.64 28.05 -9.35
N ALA A 388 18.73 27.10 -9.56
CA ALA A 388 19.06 25.69 -9.70
C ALA A 388 20.02 25.41 -10.87
N GLN A 389 19.88 26.14 -11.99
CA GLN A 389 20.75 25.98 -13.15
C GLN A 389 22.21 26.31 -12.80
N SER A 390 22.45 27.44 -12.14
CA SER A 390 23.78 27.84 -11.69
C SER A 390 24.35 26.87 -10.67
N VAL A 391 23.53 26.42 -9.71
CA VAL A 391 23.93 25.45 -8.69
C VAL A 391 24.32 24.10 -9.33
N LEU A 392 23.55 23.60 -10.30
CA LEU A 392 23.87 22.36 -11.02
C LEU A 392 25.15 22.48 -11.86
N GLN A 393 25.39 23.64 -12.48
CA GLN A 393 26.63 23.89 -13.23
C GLN A 393 27.85 23.94 -12.31
N LEU A 394 27.72 24.57 -11.15
CA LEU A 394 28.77 24.59 -10.13
C LEU A 394 29.04 23.19 -9.58
N ALA A 395 28.00 22.41 -9.26
CA ALA A 395 28.14 21.02 -8.80
C ALA A 395 28.94 20.15 -9.77
N ARG A 396 28.68 20.28 -11.08
CA ARG A 396 29.47 19.59 -12.13
C ARG A 396 30.93 20.05 -12.14
N SER A 397 31.17 21.34 -11.96
CA SER A 397 32.53 21.90 -11.93
C SER A 397 33.31 21.39 -10.72
N LEU A 398 32.68 21.28 -9.55
CA LEU A 398 33.27 20.74 -8.33
C LEU A 398 33.65 19.25 -8.46
N VAL A 399 32.83 18.45 -9.17
CA VAL A 399 33.18 17.05 -9.49
C VAL A 399 34.48 17.00 -10.30
N LEU A 400 34.56 17.80 -11.38
CA LEU A 400 35.75 17.84 -12.24
C LEU A 400 36.98 18.33 -11.46
N GLN A 401 36.82 19.35 -10.62
CA GLN A 401 37.89 19.86 -9.78
C GLN A 401 38.45 18.77 -8.85
N LEU A 402 37.58 18.00 -8.18
CA LEU A 402 38.04 16.91 -7.33
C LEU A 402 38.75 15.81 -8.13
N GLN A 403 38.22 15.43 -9.30
CA GLN A 403 38.85 14.45 -10.19
C GLN A 403 40.26 14.89 -10.60
N MET A 404 40.42 16.16 -10.99
CA MET A 404 41.74 16.73 -11.31
C MET A 404 42.70 16.71 -10.10
N ILE A 405 42.22 16.98 -8.89
CA ILE A 405 43.06 16.90 -7.68
C ILE A 405 43.52 15.46 -7.43
N ILE A 406 42.66 14.47 -7.67
CA ILE A 406 42.99 13.05 -7.51
C ILE A 406 43.99 12.59 -8.58
N GLU A 407 43.81 13.00 -9.83
CA GLU A 407 44.70 12.61 -10.95
C GLU A 407 46.10 13.25 -10.87
N ASN A 408 46.21 14.41 -10.23
CA ASN A 408 47.49 15.12 -10.04
C ASN A 408 48.22 14.71 -8.75
N LYS A 409 47.70 13.75 -7.99
CA LYS A 409 48.37 13.11 -6.83
C LYS A 409 48.91 11.75 -7.23
#